data_AF-A0A534JXY4-F1
#
_entry.id   AF-A0A534JXY4-F1
#
_cell.length_a   1.000
_cell.length_b   1.000
_cell.length_c   1.000
_cell.angle_alpha   90.00
_cell.angle_beta   90.00
_cell.angle_gamma   90.00
#
_symmetry.space_group_name_H-M   'P 1'
#
loop_
_entity.id
_entity.type
_entity.pdbx_description
1 polymer ?
#
loop_
_entity_poly.entity_id
_entity_poly.type
_entity_poly.pdbx_seq_one_letter_code
_entity_poly.pdbx_strand_id
1 'polypeptide(L)' 'DVAHSFYLIDFDLKIDVIPGHTNFYWFKPLQPGNFMIRCAEFCGLNHYTMTATLKVVR' A
#
# COMPACT_ATOMS: atom_id res chain seq x y z
N ASP A 1 -4.41 -14.32 9.52
CA ASP A 1 -4.54 -13.23 8.53
C ASP A 1 -4.75 -13.84 7.14
N VAL A 2 -5.21 -13.07 6.15
CA VAL A 2 -5.46 -13.47 4.74
C VAL A 2 -4.54 -12.69 3.78
N ALA A 3 -4.68 -12.89 2.47
CA ALA A 3 -4.00 -12.06 1.49
C ALA A 3 -4.52 -10.62 1.53
N HIS A 4 -3.60 -9.67 1.49
CA HIS A 4 -3.87 -8.24 1.28
C HIS A 4 -3.07 -7.76 0.07
N SER A 5 -3.23 -6.50 -0.32
CA SER A 5 -2.37 -5.88 -1.32
C SER A 5 -2.08 -4.44 -0.95
N PHE A 6 -0.81 -4.13 -0.73
CA PHE A 6 -0.35 -2.77 -0.45
C PHE A 6 -0.35 -1.99 -1.77
N TYR A 7 -1.24 -1.00 -1.90
CA TYR A 7 -1.30 -0.16 -3.10
C TYR A 7 -1.11 1.30 -2.76
N LEU A 8 0.02 1.85 -3.20
CA LEU A 8 0.35 3.27 -3.14
C LEU A 8 0.01 3.88 -4.51
N ILE A 9 -1.17 4.50 -4.60
CA ILE A 9 -1.88 4.79 -5.86
C ILE A 9 -1.09 5.74 -6.76
N ASP A 10 -0.61 6.86 -6.21
CA ASP A 10 0.07 7.91 -6.98
C ASP A 10 1.42 7.47 -7.59
N PHE A 11 1.96 6.34 -7.13
CA PHE A 11 3.23 5.79 -7.59
C PHE A 11 3.06 4.49 -8.40
N ASP A 12 1.81 4.08 -8.65
CA ASP A 12 1.44 2.78 -9.24
C ASP A 12 2.19 1.58 -8.62
N LEU A 13 2.49 1.69 -7.33
CA LEU A 13 3.23 0.70 -6.57
C LEU A 13 2.21 -0.21 -5.89
N LYS A 14 1.98 -1.38 -6.48
CA LYS A 14 1.10 -2.43 -5.95
C LYS A 14 1.89 -3.70 -5.65
N ILE A 15 1.73 -4.24 -4.45
CA ILE A 15 2.39 -5.49 -4.03
C ILE A 15 1.43 -6.30 -3.17
N ASP A 16 1.19 -7.55 -3.56
CA ASP A 16 0.37 -8.47 -2.79
C ASP A 16 1.12 -8.95 -1.54
N VAL A 17 0.47 -8.81 -0.39
CA VAL A 17 0.97 -9.19 0.94
C VAL A 17 0.37 -10.54 1.29
N ILE A 18 1.09 -11.60 0.94
CA ILE A 18 0.68 -12.99 1.15
C ILE A 18 1.30 -13.50 2.46
N PRO A 19 0.52 -14.11 3.38
CA PRO A 19 1.07 -14.69 4.60
C PRO A 19 2.22 -15.68 4.31
N GLY A 20 3.36 -15.49 5.00
CA GLY A 20 4.56 -16.30 4.81
C GLY A 20 5.51 -15.83 3.71
N HIS A 21 5.13 -14.83 2.92
CA HIS A 21 6.00 -14.22 1.90
C HIS A 21 6.56 -12.88 2.38
N THR A 22 7.86 -12.68 2.24
CA THR A 22 8.51 -11.38 2.48
C THR A 22 8.78 -10.71 1.15
N ASN A 23 8.17 -9.55 0.93
CA ASN A 23 8.42 -8.72 -0.25
C ASN A 23 9.46 -7.64 0.07
N PHE A 24 10.24 -7.28 -0.94
CA PHE A 24 11.16 -6.14 -0.89
C PHE A 24 10.87 -5.22 -2.08
N TYR A 25 10.80 -3.91 -1.83
CA TYR A 25 10.59 -2.92 -2.89
C TYR A 25 11.29 -1.61 -2.54
N TRP A 26 11.69 -0.87 -3.56
CA TRP A 26 12.36 0.42 -3.42
C TRP A 26 11.75 1.42 -4.40
N PHE A 27 11.44 2.61 -3.90
CA PHE A 27 11.06 3.75 -4.73
C PHE A 27 11.58 5.02 -4.11
N LYS A 28 11.65 6.09 -4.92
CA LYS A 28 12.06 7.41 -4.48
C LYS A 28 10.96 8.42 -4.82
N PRO A 29 10.25 8.97 -3.82
CA PRO A 29 9.37 10.09 -4.03
C PRO A 29 10.14 11.29 -4.60
N LEU A 30 9.61 11.91 -5.66
CA LEU A 30 10.24 13.07 -6.30
C LEU A 30 9.79 14.40 -5.69
N GLN A 31 8.65 14.41 -4.99
CA GLN A 31 8.03 15.62 -4.44
C GLN A 31 7.46 15.35 -3.05
N PRO A 32 7.56 16.30 -2.11
CA PRO A 32 6.84 16.25 -0.84
C PRO A 32 5.32 16.24 -1.07
N GLY A 33 4.59 15.57 -0.19
CA GLY A 33 3.14 15.43 -0.33
C GLY A 33 2.55 14.36 0.57
N ASN A 34 1.23 14.23 0.48
CA ASN A 34 0.46 13.15 1.10
C ASN A 34 -0.11 12.28 -0.01
N PHE A 35 0.20 10.99 0.02
CA PHE A 35 -0.18 10.04 -1.03
C PHE A 35 -1.03 8.91 -0.43
N MET A 36 -2.08 8.52 -1.15
CA MET A 36 -3.05 7.56 -0.64
C MET A 36 -2.52 6.12 -0.74
N ILE A 37 -2.67 5.38 0.34
CA ILE A 37 -2.47 3.93 0.39
C ILE A 37 -3.82 3.25 0.62
N ARG A 38 -4.10 2.19 -0.14
CA ARG A 38 -5.28 1.35 0.02
C ARG A 38 -4.92 -0.13 -0.01
N CYS A 39 -5.77 -0.94 0.61
CA CYS A 39 -5.78 -2.38 0.32
C CYS A 39 -6.41 -2.61 -1.06
N ALA A 40 -5.72 -3.33 -1.94
CA ALA A 40 -6.14 -3.58 -3.32
C ALA A 40 -6.40 -5.08 -3.61
N GLU A 41 -6.61 -5.87 -2.56
CA GLU A 41 -7.03 -7.28 -2.62
C GLU A 41 -8.13 -7.50 -1.60
N PHE A 42 -9.25 -8.12 -2.01
CA PHE A 42 -10.39 -8.29 -1.12
C PHE A 42 -10.02 -9.20 0.08
N CYS A 43 -10.02 -8.62 1.27
CA CYS A 43 -9.53 -9.29 2.48
C CYS A 43 -10.57 -9.43 3.60
N GLY A 44 -11.86 -9.19 3.29
CA GLY A 44 -12.98 -9.38 4.22
C GLY A 44 -13.84 -8.13 4.44
N LEU A 45 -14.69 -8.16 5.48
CA LEU A 45 -15.75 -7.16 5.73
C LEU A 45 -15.22 -5.72 5.79
N ASN A 46 -14.07 -5.51 6.42
CA ASN A 46 -13.46 -4.19 6.61
C ASN A 46 -12.41 -3.86 5.53
N HIS A 47 -12.38 -4.58 4.41
CA HIS A 47 -11.42 -4.35 3.32
C HIS A 47 -11.36 -2.89 2.88
N TYR A 48 -12.52 -2.23 2.70
CA TYR A 48 -12.60 -0.85 2.20
C TYR A 48 -12.08 0.20 3.20
N THR A 49 -12.00 -0.13 4.50
CA THR A 49 -11.52 0.78 5.56
C THR A 49 -10.00 0.72 5.73
N MET A 50 -9.32 -0.21 5.04
CA MET A 50 -7.87 -0.32 5.06
C MET A 50 -7.23 0.77 4.20
N THR A 51 -7.02 1.91 4.83
CA THR A 51 -6.50 3.13 4.21
C THR A 51 -5.35 3.67 5.03
N ALA A 52 -4.34 4.20 4.38
CA ALA A 52 -3.26 4.93 5.04
C ALA A 52 -2.78 6.09 4.15
N THR A 53 -1.95 6.96 4.72
CA THR A 53 -1.37 8.09 4.01
C THR A 53 0.15 8.02 4.13
N LEU A 54 0.84 7.97 2.99
CA LEU A 54 2.27 8.21 2.93
C LEU A 54 2.53 9.71 2.98
N LYS A 55 3.15 10.20 4.06
CA LYS A 55 3.58 11.59 4.18
C LYS A 55 5.06 11.71 3.81
N VAL A 56 5.34 12.35 2.68
CA VAL A 56 6.70 12.68 2.23
C VAL A 56 7.01 14.10 2.66
N VAL A 57 8.03 14.24 3.51
CA VAL A 57 8.55 15.52 4.00
C VAL A 57 9.85 15.86 3.28
N ARG A 58 10.24 17.15 3.31
CA ARG A 58 11.55 17.58 2.83
C ARG A 58 12.65 17.20 3.81
#